data_AF-A0A5B1BU84-F1
#
_entry.id   AF-A0A5B1BU84-F1
#
_cell.length_a   1.000
_cell.length_b   1.000
_cell.length_c   1.000
_cell.angle_alpha   90.00
_cell.angle_beta   90.00
_cell.angle_gamma   90.00
#
_symmetry.space_group_name_H-M   'P 1'
#
loop_
_entity.id
_entity.type
_entity.pdbx_description
1 polymer ?
#
loop_
_entity_poly.entity_id
_entity_poly.type
_entity_poly.pdbx_seq_one_letter_code
_entity_poly.pdbx_strand_id
1 'polypeptide(L)'
;MIVVLVDPRRPSLIPVEAIGLLSGPVQYTEEMPVAVPWSLPDAHPVHIGDDAPVLLSSDPNHPVVVARLATGARLISAPDRQRGERLLDAVAMMDKLRADGPWESEQTHDSLRRYLLEETYELLDAVHSGNVEQLREELGDVLLQVLFHARIAEDAAQLPFTIDDVADTLIRKLGNRAPEVLAGKPISLQDQMAQWEERKAAEKARNSVLDDVHLGQPALALAQKVIQRVSKAGLPPQLVPAEITSISLSADVDAESCLRAAVLDFVDNVRNAEKAIAAARRGDSVAEELDVAPIGTIGAAEWRAYWLPDAPSAGGDAVGAAQGGKARPEAVDVPDEADRAPENPKEPGGSKKRKGRR
;
A
#
# COMPACT_ATOMS: atom_id res chain seq x y z
N MET A 1 40.98 -24.56 17.45
CA MET A 1 40.74 -23.57 16.37
C MET A 1 39.30 -23.12 16.43
N ILE A 2 39.05 -21.83 16.21
CA ILE A 2 37.72 -21.22 16.27
C ILE A 2 37.49 -20.49 14.95
N VAL A 3 36.26 -20.57 14.44
CA VAL A 3 35.80 -19.76 13.31
C VAL A 3 34.73 -18.81 13.85
N VAL A 4 34.95 -17.52 13.70
CA VAL A 4 33.98 -16.46 13.97
C VAL A 4 33.40 -16.03 12.62
N LEU A 5 32.12 -16.33 12.41
CA LEU A 5 31.37 -15.87 11.25
C LEU A 5 30.55 -14.63 11.59
N VAL A 6 30.84 -13.52 10.93
CA VAL A 6 30.09 -12.27 11.04
C VAL A 6 29.10 -12.13 9.88
N ASP A 7 28.05 -11.34 10.08
CA ASP A 7 27.12 -11.02 9.00
C ASP A 7 27.84 -10.15 7.95
N PRO A 8 27.90 -10.54 6.66
CA PRO A 8 28.51 -9.72 5.62
C PRO A 8 27.86 -8.33 5.45
N ARG A 9 26.60 -8.14 5.87
CA ARG A 9 25.95 -6.82 5.89
C ARG A 9 26.38 -5.97 7.08
N ARG A 10 26.74 -6.61 8.19
CA ARG A 10 27.09 -5.95 9.46
C ARG A 10 28.35 -6.60 10.05
N PRO A 11 29.50 -6.52 9.35
CA PRO A 11 30.70 -7.26 9.73
C PRO A 11 31.35 -6.74 11.02
N SER A 12 30.94 -5.57 11.50
CA SER A 12 31.29 -5.02 12.82
C SER A 12 30.43 -5.57 13.98
N LEU A 13 29.32 -6.26 13.70
CA LEU A 13 28.53 -6.92 14.73
C LEU A 13 29.13 -8.27 15.07
N ILE A 14 30.00 -8.25 16.07
CA ILE A 14 30.65 -9.45 16.62
C ILE A 14 29.73 -10.15 17.62
N PRO A 15 29.53 -11.47 17.52
CA PRO A 15 28.84 -12.23 18.56
C PRO A 15 29.51 -12.03 19.92
N VAL A 16 28.73 -11.78 20.98
CA VAL A 16 29.27 -11.50 22.32
C VAL A 16 30.23 -12.61 22.80
N GLU A 17 29.95 -13.85 22.44
CA GLU A 17 30.77 -15.03 22.73
C GLU A 17 32.16 -15.00 22.08
N ALA A 18 32.34 -14.22 21.01
CA ALA A 18 33.60 -14.06 20.29
C ALA A 18 34.47 -12.92 20.83
N ILE A 19 33.94 -11.97 21.61
CA ILE A 19 34.66 -10.77 22.05
C ILE A 19 35.98 -11.12 22.75
N GLY A 20 35.95 -12.03 23.72
CA GLY A 20 37.14 -12.43 24.47
C GLY A 20 38.16 -13.25 23.66
N LEU A 21 37.78 -13.70 22.46
CA LEU A 21 38.63 -14.50 21.57
C LEU A 21 39.36 -13.61 20.55
N LEU A 22 38.79 -12.45 20.22
CA LEU A 22 39.35 -11.50 19.25
C LEU A 22 40.46 -10.60 19.82
N SER A 23 40.79 -10.73 21.11
CA SER A 23 41.88 -9.98 21.75
C SER A 23 43.26 -10.63 21.57
N GLY A 24 43.32 -11.86 21.07
CA GLY A 24 44.56 -12.57 20.75
C GLY A 24 44.84 -12.59 19.24
N PRO A 25 45.73 -13.48 18.74
CA PRO A 25 46.02 -13.58 17.32
C PRO A 25 44.79 -14.05 16.52
N VAL A 26 44.42 -13.27 15.51
CA VAL A 26 43.26 -13.49 14.63
C VAL A 26 43.71 -13.49 13.18
N GLN A 27 43.30 -14.52 12.43
CA GLN A 27 43.36 -14.48 10.98
C GLN A 27 42.04 -13.99 10.39
N TYR A 28 42.09 -13.23 9.31
CA TYR A 28 40.88 -12.81 8.59
C TYR A 28 40.96 -13.05 7.09
N THR A 29 39.81 -13.31 6.47
CA THR A 29 39.66 -13.55 5.02
C THR A 29 39.50 -12.24 4.24
N GLU A 30 39.79 -12.26 2.93
CA GLU A 30 39.97 -11.02 2.14
C GLU A 30 38.71 -10.17 1.97
N GLU A 31 37.52 -10.75 2.14
CA GLU A 31 36.25 -10.03 2.01
C GLU A 31 35.94 -9.12 3.21
N MET A 32 36.71 -9.23 4.29
CA MET A 32 36.48 -8.45 5.50
C MET A 32 36.77 -6.95 5.24
N PRO A 33 35.85 -6.03 5.57
CA PRO A 33 36.11 -4.60 5.42
C PRO A 33 37.28 -4.18 6.31
N VAL A 34 38.23 -3.44 5.75
CA VAL A 34 39.50 -3.03 6.38
C VAL A 34 39.34 -2.45 7.80
N ALA A 35 38.24 -1.74 8.05
CA ALA A 35 37.96 -1.16 9.37
C ALA A 35 37.84 -2.21 10.50
N VAL A 36 37.39 -3.43 10.19
CA VAL A 36 37.20 -4.50 11.19
C VAL A 36 38.56 -5.05 11.66
N PRO A 37 39.44 -5.61 10.82
CA PRO A 37 40.72 -6.15 11.28
C PRO A 37 41.63 -5.06 11.86
N TRP A 38 41.56 -3.82 11.39
CA TRP A 38 42.33 -2.70 11.98
C TRP A 38 41.90 -2.33 13.40
N SER A 39 40.70 -2.72 13.82
CA SER A 39 40.23 -2.54 15.19
C SER A 39 40.69 -3.63 16.15
N LEU A 40 41.30 -4.70 15.62
CA LEU A 40 41.78 -5.84 16.41
C LEU A 40 43.27 -5.66 16.76
N PRO A 41 43.68 -6.05 17.97
CA PRO A 41 45.04 -5.80 18.46
C PRO A 41 46.11 -6.63 17.74
N ASP A 42 45.75 -7.81 17.24
CA ASP A 42 46.68 -8.77 16.61
C ASP A 42 45.95 -9.53 15.50
N ALA A 43 45.79 -8.89 14.34
CA ALA A 43 45.08 -9.45 13.20
C ALA A 43 45.89 -9.42 11.91
N HIS A 44 45.88 -10.52 11.16
CA HIS A 44 46.57 -10.65 9.87
C HIS A 44 45.74 -11.42 8.85
N PRO A 45 45.91 -11.15 7.54
CA PRO A 45 45.13 -11.84 6.53
C PRO A 45 45.57 -13.30 6.38
N VAL A 46 44.66 -14.19 5.96
CA VAL A 46 44.90 -15.64 5.81
C VAL A 46 46.06 -16.01 4.89
N HIS A 47 46.48 -15.12 3.99
CA HIS A 47 47.59 -15.35 3.05
C HIS A 47 48.95 -14.83 3.54
N ILE A 48 49.03 -14.25 4.75
CA ILE A 48 50.26 -13.71 5.35
C ILE A 48 50.43 -14.29 6.76
N GLY A 49 51.63 -14.74 7.12
CA GLY A 49 51.94 -15.18 8.48
C GLY A 49 51.48 -16.61 8.81
N ASP A 50 51.64 -16.99 10.09
CA ASP A 50 51.31 -18.31 10.60
C ASP A 50 49.80 -18.45 10.91
N ASP A 51 49.34 -19.70 11.04
CA ASP A 51 47.96 -20.00 11.44
C ASP A 51 47.64 -19.45 12.84
N ALA A 52 46.55 -18.69 12.93
CA ALA A 52 46.03 -18.14 14.18
C ALA A 52 44.92 -19.02 14.80
N PRO A 53 44.77 -19.04 16.13
CA PRO A 53 43.75 -19.84 16.82
C PRO A 53 42.32 -19.45 16.45
N VAL A 54 42.10 -18.21 15.99
CA VAL A 54 40.80 -17.67 15.58
C VAL A 54 40.87 -17.28 14.10
N LEU A 55 39.87 -17.71 13.33
CA LEU A 55 39.59 -17.21 11.98
C LEU A 55 38.35 -16.33 12.03
N LEU A 56 38.44 -15.09 11.53
CA LEU A 56 37.33 -14.17 11.36
C LEU A 56 36.96 -14.10 9.87
N SER A 57 35.71 -14.36 9.52
CA SER A 57 35.24 -14.31 8.14
C SER A 57 33.77 -13.91 8.09
N SER A 58 33.33 -13.37 6.95
CA SER A 58 31.91 -13.15 6.63
C SER A 58 31.40 -14.08 5.52
N ASP A 59 32.28 -14.88 4.91
CA ASP A 59 31.92 -15.89 3.91
C ASP A 59 31.96 -17.31 4.51
N PRO A 60 30.81 -17.94 4.78
CA PRO A 60 30.77 -19.31 5.28
C PRO A 60 31.35 -20.34 4.29
N ASN A 61 31.43 -20.00 3.00
CA ASN A 61 31.92 -20.89 1.94
C ASN A 61 33.40 -20.68 1.61
N HIS A 62 34.09 -19.77 2.30
CA HIS A 62 35.49 -19.51 2.05
C HIS A 62 36.33 -20.79 2.26
N PRO A 63 37.28 -21.14 1.37
CA PRO A 63 38.02 -22.41 1.45
C PRO A 63 38.68 -22.67 2.81
N VAL A 64 39.24 -21.62 3.43
CA VAL A 64 39.89 -21.71 4.76
C VAL A 64 38.87 -21.92 5.88
N VAL A 65 37.68 -21.31 5.77
CA VAL A 65 36.57 -21.52 6.72
C VAL A 65 36.12 -22.98 6.66
N VAL A 66 35.83 -23.47 5.46
CA VAL A 66 35.39 -24.85 5.23
C VAL A 66 36.44 -25.85 5.74
N ALA A 67 37.72 -25.62 5.46
CA ALA A 67 38.81 -26.48 5.93
C ALA A 67 38.93 -26.51 7.47
N ARG A 68 38.81 -25.36 8.15
CA ARG A 68 38.86 -25.30 9.62
C ARG A 68 37.64 -25.96 10.27
N LEU A 69 36.45 -25.75 9.72
CA LEU A 69 35.25 -26.43 10.21
C LEU A 69 35.32 -27.95 10.00
N ALA A 70 35.83 -28.41 8.86
CA ALA A 70 36.01 -29.83 8.58
C ALA A 70 37.01 -30.52 9.53
N THR A 71 37.96 -29.78 10.11
CA THR A 71 38.91 -30.27 11.12
C THR A 71 38.40 -30.13 12.56
N GLY A 72 37.13 -29.75 12.74
CA GLY A 72 36.47 -29.68 14.04
C GLY A 72 36.62 -28.34 14.78
N ALA A 73 36.92 -27.24 14.07
CA ALA A 73 36.92 -25.92 14.68
C ALA A 73 35.53 -25.56 15.24
N ARG A 74 35.50 -24.92 16.40
CA ARG A 74 34.25 -24.41 16.98
C ARG A 74 33.77 -23.22 16.16
N LEU A 75 32.53 -23.28 15.69
CA LEU A 75 31.86 -22.16 15.04
C LEU A 75 31.21 -21.24 16.08
N ILE A 76 31.45 -19.95 15.96
CA ILE A 76 30.70 -18.89 16.63
C ILE A 76 30.18 -17.98 15.52
N SER A 77 28.88 -17.89 15.34
CA SER A 77 28.28 -17.04 14.31
C SER A 77 27.26 -16.09 14.92
N ALA A 78 27.04 -14.97 14.23
CA ALA A 78 25.81 -14.22 14.45
C ALA A 78 24.60 -15.12 14.15
N PRO A 79 23.41 -14.84 14.73
CA PRO A 79 22.18 -15.52 14.34
C PRO A 79 21.98 -15.45 12.83
N ASP A 80 21.37 -16.50 12.27
CA ASP A 80 21.02 -16.51 10.84
C ASP A 80 20.20 -15.29 10.45
N ARG A 81 20.32 -14.91 9.18
CA ARG A 81 19.52 -13.85 8.54
C ARG A 81 18.06 -13.96 8.93
N GLN A 82 17.54 -12.90 9.55
CA GLN A 82 16.15 -12.88 9.98
C GLN A 82 15.24 -12.74 8.75
N ARG A 83 14.18 -13.55 8.69
CA ARG A 83 13.14 -13.38 7.66
C ARG A 83 12.60 -11.94 7.72
N GLY A 84 12.61 -11.26 6.59
CA GLY A 84 12.15 -9.86 6.48
C GLY A 84 13.28 -8.82 6.49
N GLU A 85 14.54 -9.18 6.74
CA GLU A 85 15.66 -8.23 6.76
C GLU A 85 15.80 -7.37 5.48
N ARG A 86 15.40 -7.89 4.31
CA ARG A 86 15.44 -7.17 3.03
C ARG A 86 14.49 -5.97 2.98
N LEU A 87 13.48 -5.94 3.83
CA LEU A 87 12.60 -4.78 3.98
C LEU A 87 13.38 -3.58 4.50
N LEU A 88 14.36 -3.80 5.39
CA LEU A 88 15.22 -2.72 5.90
C LEU A 88 16.08 -2.11 4.79
N ASP A 89 16.59 -2.94 3.88
CA ASP A 89 17.33 -2.48 2.70
C ASP A 89 16.42 -1.63 1.77
N ALA A 90 15.15 -2.03 1.63
CA ALA A 90 14.18 -1.29 0.83
C ALA A 90 13.80 0.06 1.46
N VAL A 91 13.65 0.12 2.79
CA VAL A 91 13.44 1.38 3.54
C VAL A 91 14.62 2.33 3.31
N ALA A 92 15.85 1.86 3.51
CA ALA A 92 17.04 2.69 3.30
C ALA A 92 17.20 3.15 1.84
N MET A 93 16.80 2.30 0.89
CA MET A 93 16.79 2.68 -0.53
C MET A 93 15.76 3.77 -0.80
N MET A 94 14.55 3.64 -0.25
CA MET A 94 13.49 4.65 -0.37
C MET A 94 13.93 5.98 0.25
N ASP A 95 14.58 5.97 1.42
CA ASP A 95 15.15 7.18 2.03
C ASP A 95 16.10 7.90 1.10
N LYS A 96 17.02 7.14 0.49
CA LYS A 96 17.99 7.70 -0.46
C LYS A 96 17.29 8.25 -1.71
N LEU A 97 16.33 7.52 -2.26
CA LEU A 97 15.57 7.98 -3.41
C LEU A 97 14.79 9.25 -3.08
N ARG A 98 14.13 9.32 -1.91
CA ARG A 98 13.41 10.52 -1.46
C ARG A 98 14.33 11.73 -1.31
N ALA A 99 15.54 11.52 -0.78
CA ALA A 99 16.50 12.60 -0.52
C ALA A 99 17.19 13.12 -1.79
N ASP A 100 17.60 12.21 -2.69
CA ASP A 100 18.48 12.52 -3.82
C ASP A 100 17.75 12.51 -5.18
N GLY A 101 16.58 11.85 -5.24
CA GLY A 101 15.84 11.59 -6.47
C GLY A 101 14.95 12.77 -6.89
N PRO A 102 15.02 13.23 -8.16
CA PRO A 102 14.25 14.39 -8.61
C PRO A 102 12.75 14.09 -8.73
N TRP A 103 12.37 12.84 -9.03
CA TRP A 103 10.97 12.46 -9.14
C TRP A 103 10.38 12.10 -7.76
N GLU A 104 11.14 11.37 -6.96
CA GLU A 104 10.74 10.84 -5.67
C GLU A 104 10.55 11.94 -4.61
N SER A 105 11.38 12.99 -4.66
CA SER A 105 11.26 14.17 -3.81
C SER A 105 10.00 15.00 -4.09
N GLU A 106 9.51 15.00 -5.33
CA GLU A 106 8.30 15.74 -5.73
C GLU A 106 6.99 14.97 -5.48
N GLN A 107 7.06 13.67 -5.14
CA GLN A 107 5.86 12.88 -4.92
C GLN A 107 5.10 13.28 -3.66
N THR A 108 3.77 13.25 -3.78
CA THR A 108 2.80 13.49 -2.71
C THR A 108 1.85 12.29 -2.59
N HIS A 109 1.09 12.22 -1.50
CA HIS A 109 0.07 11.17 -1.37
C HIS A 109 -0.97 11.19 -2.50
N ASP A 110 -1.32 12.38 -3.02
CA ASP A 110 -2.33 12.49 -4.08
C ASP A 110 -1.76 12.12 -5.45
N SER A 111 -0.52 12.53 -5.76
CA SER A 111 0.13 12.17 -7.04
C SER A 111 0.36 10.66 -7.17
N LEU A 112 0.53 9.95 -6.04
CA LEU A 112 0.74 8.51 -6.01
C LEU A 112 -0.54 7.67 -6.08
N ARG A 113 -1.71 8.26 -5.84
CA ARG A 113 -2.99 7.52 -5.78
C ARG A 113 -3.26 6.69 -7.03
N ARG A 114 -2.93 7.23 -8.21
CA ARG A 114 -3.14 6.55 -9.49
C ARG A 114 -2.31 5.26 -9.56
N TYR A 115 -1.02 5.35 -9.26
CA TYR A 115 -0.11 4.21 -9.31
C TYR A 115 -0.56 3.13 -8.33
N LEU A 116 -0.88 3.49 -7.08
CA LEU A 116 -1.39 2.52 -6.10
C LEU A 116 -2.62 1.74 -6.60
N LEU A 117 -3.52 2.39 -7.35
CA LEU A 117 -4.68 1.72 -7.92
C LEU A 117 -4.30 0.80 -9.09
N GLU A 118 -3.41 1.25 -9.98
CA GLU A 118 -2.85 0.44 -11.08
C GLU A 118 -2.17 -0.82 -10.51
N GLU A 119 -1.22 -0.69 -9.58
CA GLU A 119 -0.53 -1.84 -8.95
C GLU A 119 -1.49 -2.80 -8.25
N THR A 120 -2.58 -2.28 -7.68
CA THR A 120 -3.60 -3.13 -7.06
C THR A 120 -4.32 -3.99 -8.09
N TYR A 121 -4.63 -3.45 -9.28
CA TYR A 121 -5.26 -4.23 -10.34
C TYR A 121 -4.29 -5.22 -10.98
N GLU A 122 -3.04 -4.82 -11.20
CA GLU A 122 -2.00 -5.72 -11.72
C GLU A 122 -1.77 -6.90 -10.75
N LEU A 123 -1.73 -6.63 -9.44
CA LEU A 123 -1.70 -7.67 -8.41
C LEU A 123 -2.91 -8.63 -8.49
N LEU A 124 -4.11 -8.10 -8.71
CA LEU A 124 -5.32 -8.94 -8.84
C LEU A 124 -5.26 -9.81 -10.11
N ASP A 125 -4.76 -9.28 -11.21
CA ASP A 125 -4.55 -10.03 -12.46
C ASP A 125 -3.48 -11.12 -12.29
N ALA A 126 -2.40 -10.84 -11.56
CA ALA A 126 -1.37 -11.83 -11.23
C ALA A 126 -1.93 -12.96 -10.35
N VAL A 127 -2.77 -12.64 -9.35
CA VAL A 127 -3.49 -13.64 -8.55
C VAL A 127 -4.42 -14.48 -9.42
N HIS A 128 -5.16 -13.86 -10.34
CA HIS A 128 -6.09 -14.56 -11.22
C HIS A 128 -5.37 -15.51 -12.20
N SER A 129 -4.24 -15.06 -12.77
CA SER A 129 -3.46 -15.86 -13.72
C SER A 129 -2.68 -17.00 -13.05
N GLY A 130 -2.42 -16.91 -11.75
CA GLY A 130 -1.63 -17.90 -11.00
C GLY A 130 -0.13 -17.85 -11.31
N ASN A 131 0.34 -16.79 -11.99
CA ASN A 131 1.75 -16.57 -12.28
C ASN A 131 2.49 -16.11 -11.01
N VAL A 132 3.34 -16.97 -10.45
CA VAL A 132 4.02 -16.72 -9.17
C VAL A 132 5.09 -15.64 -9.30
N GLU A 133 5.78 -15.59 -10.44
CA GLU A 133 6.80 -14.59 -10.73
C GLU A 133 6.17 -13.19 -10.80
N GLN A 134 5.08 -13.06 -11.55
CA GLN A 134 4.33 -11.83 -11.65
C GLN A 134 3.74 -11.45 -10.28
N LEU A 135 3.10 -12.39 -9.58
CA LEU A 135 2.57 -12.14 -8.23
C LEU A 135 3.62 -11.56 -7.28
N ARG A 136 4.87 -12.04 -7.37
CA ARG A 136 5.97 -11.52 -6.55
C ARG A 136 6.37 -10.09 -6.96
N GLU A 137 6.34 -9.79 -8.25
CA GLU A 137 6.61 -8.46 -8.81
C GLU A 137 5.57 -7.45 -8.32
N GLU A 138 4.28 -7.73 -8.55
CA GLU A 138 3.19 -6.82 -8.16
C GLU A 138 3.08 -6.64 -6.63
N LEU A 139 3.37 -7.68 -5.84
CA LEU A 139 3.48 -7.54 -4.39
C LEU A 139 4.64 -6.60 -3.98
N GLY A 140 5.71 -6.59 -4.76
CA GLY A 140 6.81 -5.65 -4.63
C GLY A 140 6.39 -4.21 -4.93
N ASP A 141 5.58 -3.99 -5.97
CA ASP A 141 5.12 -2.65 -6.36
C ASP A 141 4.08 -2.09 -5.38
N VAL A 142 3.17 -2.93 -4.86
CA VAL A 142 2.30 -2.53 -3.75
C VAL A 142 3.12 -2.20 -2.49
N LEU A 143 4.18 -2.96 -2.19
CA LEU A 143 5.09 -2.65 -1.10
C LEU A 143 5.84 -1.31 -1.33
N LEU A 144 6.26 -1.04 -2.56
CA LEU A 144 6.89 0.23 -2.94
C LEU A 144 5.95 1.41 -2.63
N GLN A 145 4.66 1.29 -2.94
CA GLN A 145 3.67 2.32 -2.59
C GLN A 145 3.57 2.53 -1.08
N VAL A 146 3.57 1.46 -0.28
CA VAL A 146 3.57 1.57 1.21
C VAL A 146 4.81 2.33 1.70
N LEU A 147 6.00 2.02 1.16
CA LEU A 147 7.24 2.69 1.51
C LEU A 147 7.22 4.17 1.13
N PHE A 148 6.72 4.52 -0.06
CA PHE A 148 6.56 5.91 -0.49
C PHE A 148 5.63 6.69 0.44
N HIS A 149 4.44 6.16 0.73
CA HIS A 149 3.48 6.84 1.59
C HIS A 149 4.00 7.01 3.01
N ALA A 150 4.67 5.99 3.58
CA ALA A 150 5.31 6.12 4.88
C ALA A 150 6.39 7.22 4.85
N ARG A 151 7.27 7.21 3.84
CA ARG A 151 8.36 8.18 3.77
C ARG A 151 7.91 9.61 3.51
N ILE A 152 6.85 9.81 2.72
CA ILE A 152 6.19 11.13 2.55
C ILE A 152 5.61 11.61 3.88
N ALA A 153 5.00 10.71 4.67
CA ALA A 153 4.42 11.07 5.96
C ALA A 153 5.49 11.49 6.98
N GLU A 154 6.71 10.95 6.90
CA GLU A 154 7.83 11.40 7.72
C GLU A 154 8.21 12.87 7.47
N ASP A 155 7.99 13.39 6.24
CA ASP A 155 8.24 14.79 5.90
C ASP A 155 7.14 15.74 6.42
N ALA A 156 6.03 15.21 6.95
CA ALA A 156 4.88 16.02 7.33
C ALA A 156 5.17 16.92 8.53
N ALA A 157 4.81 18.20 8.43
CA ALA A 157 4.96 19.16 9.53
C ALA A 157 4.03 18.86 10.73
N GLN A 158 2.92 18.16 10.49
CA GLN A 158 1.92 17.83 11.50
C GLN A 158 1.69 16.33 11.50
N LEU A 159 1.75 15.72 12.70
CA LEU A 159 1.52 14.29 12.91
C LEU A 159 2.36 13.39 11.97
N PRO A 160 3.69 13.60 11.86
CA PRO A 160 4.53 12.71 11.07
C PRO A 160 4.54 11.30 11.66
N PHE A 161 4.73 10.32 10.80
CA PHE A 161 4.89 8.92 11.18
C PHE A 161 5.81 8.22 10.19
N THR A 162 6.46 7.15 10.64
CA THR A 162 7.43 6.37 9.88
C THR A 162 6.87 5.04 9.39
N ILE A 163 7.65 4.31 8.59
CA ILE A 163 7.32 2.92 8.22
C ILE A 163 7.21 2.00 9.46
N ASP A 164 7.97 2.28 10.52
CA ASP A 164 7.90 1.51 11.77
C ASP A 164 6.58 1.78 12.50
N ASP A 165 6.08 3.03 12.49
CA ASP A 165 4.77 3.37 13.06
C ASP A 165 3.62 2.67 12.30
N VAL A 166 3.75 2.52 10.99
CA VAL A 166 2.81 1.74 10.15
C VAL A 166 2.84 0.27 10.55
N ALA A 167 4.04 -0.30 10.72
CA ALA A 167 4.22 -1.70 11.14
C ALA A 167 3.65 -1.93 12.57
N ASP A 168 3.93 -1.04 13.51
CA ASP A 168 3.42 -1.10 14.88
C ASP A 168 1.89 -1.00 14.93
N THR A 169 1.31 -0.13 14.10
CA THR A 169 -0.13 -0.02 13.94
C THR A 169 -0.74 -1.34 13.44
N LEU A 170 -0.10 -1.99 12.46
CA LEU A 170 -0.52 -3.30 11.97
C LEU A 170 -0.38 -4.38 13.06
N ILE A 171 0.74 -4.44 13.76
CA ILE A 171 1.03 -5.42 14.82
C ILE A 171 -0.01 -5.30 15.93
N ARG A 172 -0.26 -4.09 16.44
CA ARG A 172 -1.28 -3.86 17.47
C ARG A 172 -2.67 -4.29 17.00
N LYS A 173 -3.03 -3.98 15.76
CA LYS A 173 -4.31 -4.37 15.16
C LYS A 173 -4.47 -5.88 15.06
N LEU A 174 -3.45 -6.59 14.58
CA LEU A 174 -3.45 -8.06 14.49
C LEU A 174 -3.46 -8.71 15.88
N GLY A 175 -2.66 -8.17 16.82
CA GLY A 175 -2.62 -8.58 18.22
C GLY A 175 -3.99 -8.47 18.90
N ASN A 176 -4.70 -7.38 18.64
CA ASN A 176 -6.03 -7.15 19.19
C ASN A 176 -7.06 -8.09 18.58
N ARG A 177 -7.03 -8.34 17.27
CA ARG A 177 -8.11 -9.05 16.55
C ARG A 177 -7.98 -10.57 16.55
N ALA A 178 -6.79 -11.12 16.72
CA ALA A 178 -6.54 -12.57 16.70
C ALA A 178 -5.72 -13.07 17.92
N PRO A 179 -6.08 -12.70 19.16
CA PRO A 179 -5.27 -13.02 20.34
C PRO A 179 -5.19 -14.54 20.60
N GLU A 180 -6.24 -15.30 20.29
CA GLU A 180 -6.25 -16.75 20.51
C GLU A 180 -5.34 -17.49 19.54
N VAL A 181 -5.32 -17.06 18.27
CA VAL A 181 -4.40 -17.59 17.25
C VAL A 181 -2.95 -17.30 17.64
N LEU A 182 -2.66 -16.07 18.08
CA LEU A 182 -1.32 -15.69 18.54
C LEU A 182 -0.91 -16.39 19.84
N ALA A 183 -1.87 -16.76 20.69
CA ALA A 183 -1.64 -17.57 21.89
C ALA A 183 -1.52 -19.07 21.59
N GLY A 184 -1.62 -19.50 20.32
CA GLY A 184 -1.54 -20.90 19.92
C GLY A 184 -2.72 -21.76 20.37
N LYS A 185 -3.87 -21.15 20.69
CA LYS A 185 -5.07 -21.87 21.11
C LYS A 185 -5.85 -22.36 19.88
N PRO A 186 -6.41 -23.58 19.93
CA PRO A 186 -7.29 -24.05 18.86
C PRO A 186 -8.59 -23.26 18.89
N ILE A 187 -8.98 -22.68 17.75
CA ILE A 187 -10.23 -21.95 17.53
C ILE A 187 -10.85 -22.41 16.21
N SER A 188 -12.18 -22.48 16.13
CA SER A 188 -12.86 -22.80 14.87
C SER A 188 -12.84 -21.59 13.92
N LEU A 189 -12.94 -21.82 12.61
CA LEU A 189 -13.01 -20.73 11.62
C LEU A 189 -14.18 -19.77 11.90
N GLN A 190 -15.34 -20.32 12.26
CA GLN A 190 -16.55 -19.52 12.53
C GLN A 190 -16.35 -18.63 13.76
N ASP A 191 -15.81 -19.19 14.84
CA ASP A 191 -15.54 -18.44 16.07
C ASP A 191 -14.46 -17.38 15.85
N GLN A 192 -13.42 -17.70 15.06
CA GLN A 192 -12.38 -16.75 14.70
C GLN A 192 -12.95 -15.57 13.88
N MET A 193 -13.82 -15.84 12.91
CA MET A 193 -14.47 -14.79 12.13
C MET A 193 -15.40 -13.92 12.99
N ALA A 194 -16.16 -14.54 13.90
CA ALA A 194 -17.04 -13.82 14.83
C ALA A 194 -16.24 -12.92 15.78
N GLN A 195 -15.18 -13.46 16.41
CA GLN A 195 -14.28 -12.70 17.29
C GLN A 195 -13.60 -11.55 16.54
N TRP A 196 -13.16 -11.78 15.30
CA TRP A 196 -12.54 -10.75 14.47
C TRP A 196 -13.49 -9.57 14.22
N GLU A 197 -14.73 -9.83 13.82
CA GLU A 197 -15.72 -8.77 13.56
C GLU A 197 -16.19 -8.09 14.85
N GLU A 198 -16.34 -8.81 15.96
CA GLU A 198 -16.66 -8.23 17.28
C GLU A 198 -15.58 -7.24 17.71
N ARG A 199 -14.31 -7.65 17.69
CA ARG A 199 -13.20 -6.81 18.14
C ARG A 199 -12.97 -5.61 17.23
N LYS A 200 -13.12 -5.80 15.92
CA LYS A 200 -13.12 -4.71 14.94
C LYS A 200 -14.27 -3.72 15.16
N ALA A 201 -15.42 -4.15 15.68
CA ALA A 201 -16.51 -3.25 16.04
C ALA A 201 -16.23 -2.48 17.33
N ALA A 202 -15.50 -3.07 18.29
CA ALA A 202 -15.14 -2.44 19.56
C ALA A 202 -14.00 -1.39 19.45
N GLU A 203 -13.20 -1.41 18.38
CA GLU A 203 -12.02 -0.54 18.21
C GLU A 203 -12.34 0.95 18.04
N LYS A 204 -13.56 1.34 17.62
CA LYS A 204 -13.93 2.73 17.39
C LYS A 204 -15.35 3.03 17.87
N ALA A 205 -15.50 4.13 18.62
CA ALA A 205 -16.81 4.76 18.78
C ALA A 205 -17.23 5.31 17.41
N ARG A 206 -18.39 4.88 16.92
CA ARG A 206 -18.95 5.34 15.65
C ARG A 206 -20.11 6.28 15.92
N ASN A 207 -20.06 7.45 15.29
CA ASN A 207 -21.15 8.43 15.33
C ASN A 207 -22.14 8.15 14.20
N SER A 208 -21.67 7.51 13.11
CA SER A 208 -22.47 7.06 11.97
C SER A 208 -22.29 5.57 11.72
N VAL A 209 -23.35 4.89 11.27
CA VAL A 209 -23.30 3.49 10.82
C VAL A 209 -22.43 3.31 9.56
N LEU A 210 -22.20 4.41 8.83
CA LEU A 210 -21.34 4.50 7.65
C LEU A 210 -19.90 4.93 7.96
N ASP A 211 -19.55 5.15 9.24
CA ASP A 211 -18.15 5.35 9.62
C ASP A 211 -17.31 4.10 9.24
N ASP A 212 -16.07 4.35 8.81
CA ASP A 212 -15.15 3.36 8.24
C ASP A 212 -15.59 2.72 6.90
N VAL A 213 -16.56 3.30 6.19
CA VAL A 213 -16.79 2.95 4.77
C VAL A 213 -15.80 3.75 3.91
N HIS A 214 -14.94 3.05 3.17
CA HIS A 214 -13.96 3.71 2.30
C HIS A 214 -14.64 4.19 1.01
N LEU A 215 -14.89 5.49 0.92
CA LEU A 215 -15.63 6.10 -0.20
C LEU A 215 -14.88 6.08 -1.54
N GLY A 216 -13.57 5.83 -1.53
CA GLY A 216 -12.74 5.74 -2.75
C GLY A 216 -12.83 4.40 -3.51
N GLN A 217 -13.60 3.41 -3.02
CA GLN A 217 -13.75 2.13 -3.69
C GLN A 217 -14.54 2.26 -5.03
N PRO A 218 -14.43 1.28 -5.95
CA PRO A 218 -15.30 1.20 -7.12
C PRO A 218 -16.78 1.28 -6.72
N ALA A 219 -17.59 1.92 -7.56
CA ALA A 219 -18.96 2.34 -7.19
C ALA A 219 -19.84 1.16 -6.79
N LEU A 220 -19.67 0.02 -7.46
CA LEU A 220 -20.35 -1.24 -7.13
C LEU A 220 -19.97 -1.79 -5.75
N ALA A 221 -18.67 -1.84 -5.44
CA ALA A 221 -18.18 -2.31 -4.15
C ALA A 221 -18.62 -1.35 -3.02
N LEU A 222 -18.59 -0.04 -3.29
CA LEU A 222 -19.08 0.99 -2.39
C LEU A 222 -20.58 0.83 -2.13
N ALA A 223 -21.41 0.71 -3.17
CA ALA A 223 -22.85 0.51 -3.07
C ALA A 223 -23.17 -0.71 -2.21
N GLN A 224 -22.57 -1.86 -2.53
CA GLN A 224 -22.75 -3.08 -1.76
C GLN A 224 -22.34 -2.90 -0.30
N LYS A 225 -21.24 -2.19 -0.03
CA LYS A 225 -20.77 -1.96 1.34
C LYS A 225 -21.71 -1.06 2.13
N VAL A 226 -22.18 0.03 1.51
CA VAL A 226 -23.12 0.98 2.11
C VAL A 226 -24.44 0.28 2.41
N ILE A 227 -25.01 -0.46 1.44
CA ILE A 227 -26.25 -1.24 1.60
C ILE A 227 -26.10 -2.26 2.74
N GLN A 228 -24.97 -2.98 2.80
CA GLN A 228 -24.69 -3.92 3.89
C GLN A 228 -24.73 -3.24 5.27
N ARG A 229 -24.11 -2.05 5.39
CA ARG A 229 -24.03 -1.31 6.66
C ARG A 229 -25.40 -0.80 7.11
N VAL A 230 -26.14 -0.14 6.22
CA VAL A 230 -27.45 0.42 6.57
C VAL A 230 -28.48 -0.68 6.85
N SER A 231 -28.42 -1.80 6.13
CA SER A 231 -29.29 -2.96 6.40
C SER A 231 -29.02 -3.55 7.78
N LYS A 232 -27.74 -3.70 8.16
CA LYS A 232 -27.35 -4.15 9.49
C LYS A 232 -27.79 -3.18 10.60
N ALA A 233 -27.87 -1.89 10.29
CA ALA A 233 -28.36 -0.85 11.18
C ALA A 233 -29.90 -0.74 11.24
N GLY A 234 -30.63 -1.62 10.53
CA GLY A 234 -32.09 -1.65 10.56
C GLY A 234 -32.77 -0.60 9.66
N LEU A 235 -32.04 0.02 8.72
CA LEU A 235 -32.66 0.91 7.74
C LEU A 235 -33.68 0.12 6.90
N PRO A 236 -34.95 0.56 6.81
CA PRO A 236 -35.95 -0.10 5.99
C PRO A 236 -35.53 -0.15 4.51
N PRO A 237 -35.70 -1.29 3.81
CA PRO A 237 -35.30 -1.43 2.41
C PRO A 237 -35.93 -0.42 1.46
N GLN A 238 -37.11 0.12 1.79
CA GLN A 238 -37.81 1.12 0.97
C GLN A 238 -37.13 2.50 0.99
N LEU A 239 -36.25 2.76 1.95
CA LEU A 239 -35.46 3.99 2.02
C LEU A 239 -34.15 3.90 1.23
N VAL A 240 -33.81 2.71 0.72
CA VAL A 240 -32.64 2.50 -0.15
C VAL A 240 -33.02 2.88 -1.58
N PRO A 241 -32.34 3.87 -2.21
CA PRO A 241 -32.65 4.32 -3.56
C PRO A 241 -32.51 3.22 -4.62
N ALA A 242 -33.33 3.29 -5.67
CA ALA A 242 -33.28 2.34 -6.78
C ALA A 242 -31.96 2.46 -7.57
N GLU A 243 -31.41 3.68 -7.62
CA GLU A 243 -30.21 4.08 -8.33
C GLU A 243 -28.95 3.35 -7.83
N ILE A 244 -28.96 2.89 -6.57
CA ILE A 244 -27.85 2.14 -5.98
C ILE A 244 -28.11 0.62 -5.91
N THR A 245 -29.30 0.17 -6.32
CA THR A 245 -29.70 -1.25 -6.35
C THR A 245 -29.95 -1.79 -7.75
N SER A 246 -30.09 -0.90 -8.75
CA SER A 246 -30.29 -1.23 -10.14
C SER A 246 -29.38 -0.38 -11.02
N ILE A 247 -28.55 -1.03 -11.85
CA ILE A 247 -27.56 -0.38 -12.69
C ILE A 247 -27.86 -0.69 -14.16
N SER A 248 -27.94 0.35 -14.98
CA SER A 248 -28.11 0.25 -16.42
C SER A 248 -26.79 0.52 -17.11
N LEU A 249 -26.34 -0.42 -17.93
CA LEU A 249 -25.14 -0.27 -18.76
C LEU A 249 -25.55 0.06 -20.19
N SER A 250 -25.05 1.17 -20.73
CA SER A 250 -25.20 1.55 -22.14
C SER A 250 -23.95 2.30 -22.61
N ALA A 251 -23.76 2.40 -23.93
CA ALA A 251 -22.56 3.04 -24.51
C ALA A 251 -22.46 4.54 -24.19
N ASP A 252 -23.58 5.20 -23.92
CA ASP A 252 -23.66 6.65 -23.73
C ASP A 252 -23.71 7.06 -22.26
N VAL A 253 -23.59 6.10 -21.32
CA VAL A 253 -23.70 6.36 -19.88
C VAL A 253 -22.45 5.88 -19.16
N ASP A 254 -21.81 6.79 -18.44
CA ASP A 254 -20.78 6.44 -17.46
C ASP A 254 -21.44 5.87 -16.19
N ALA A 255 -21.75 4.58 -16.22
CA ALA A 255 -22.45 3.89 -15.14
C ALA A 255 -21.66 3.91 -13.82
N GLU A 256 -20.33 3.93 -13.88
CA GLU A 256 -19.45 3.95 -12.70
C GLU A 256 -19.52 5.32 -12.00
N SER A 257 -19.46 6.41 -12.75
CA SER A 257 -19.63 7.76 -12.20
C SER A 257 -21.06 8.01 -11.71
N CYS A 258 -22.08 7.59 -12.47
CA CYS A 258 -23.49 7.72 -12.07
C CYS A 258 -23.78 6.95 -10.77
N LEU A 259 -23.36 5.68 -10.67
CA LEU A 259 -23.55 4.89 -9.46
C LEU A 259 -22.80 5.50 -8.28
N ARG A 260 -21.55 5.96 -8.48
CA ARG A 260 -20.78 6.61 -7.41
C ARG A 260 -21.50 7.84 -6.87
N ALA A 261 -21.98 8.71 -7.75
CA ALA A 261 -22.73 9.90 -7.34
C ALA A 261 -23.95 9.51 -6.49
N ALA A 262 -24.78 8.57 -6.99
CA ALA A 262 -25.96 8.10 -6.27
C ALA A 262 -25.62 7.49 -4.89
N VAL A 263 -24.50 6.76 -4.78
CA VAL A 263 -24.06 6.17 -3.51
C VAL A 263 -23.57 7.25 -2.54
N LEU A 264 -22.85 8.27 -3.01
CA LEU A 264 -22.40 9.38 -2.16
C LEU A 264 -23.58 10.21 -1.66
N ASP A 265 -24.55 10.52 -2.52
CA ASP A 265 -25.79 11.21 -2.13
C ASP A 265 -26.56 10.39 -1.08
N PHE A 266 -26.63 9.07 -1.25
CA PHE A 266 -27.25 8.19 -0.25
C PHE A 266 -26.49 8.16 1.08
N VAL A 267 -25.15 8.17 1.06
CA VAL A 267 -24.32 8.27 2.27
C VAL A 267 -24.64 9.55 3.03
N ASP A 268 -24.77 10.68 2.33
CA ASP A 268 -25.09 11.96 2.95
C ASP A 268 -26.52 11.97 3.52
N ASN A 269 -27.49 11.39 2.81
CA ASN A 269 -28.86 11.22 3.32
C ASN A 269 -28.91 10.41 4.62
N VAL A 270 -28.16 9.30 4.70
CA VAL A 270 -28.04 8.51 5.93
C VAL A 270 -27.47 9.35 7.07
N ARG A 271 -26.36 10.07 6.82
CA ARG A 271 -25.71 10.91 7.84
C ARG A 271 -26.62 12.05 8.31
N ASN A 272 -27.40 12.64 7.41
CA ASN A 272 -28.33 13.71 7.76
C ASN A 272 -29.48 13.19 8.63
N ALA A 273 -30.03 12.01 8.30
CA ALA A 273 -31.04 11.36 9.14
C ALA A 273 -30.48 10.99 10.52
N GLU A 274 -29.25 10.46 10.59
CA GLU A 274 -28.56 10.17 11.85
C GLU A 274 -28.39 11.43 12.72
N LYS A 275 -27.94 12.54 12.13
CA LYS A 275 -27.82 13.83 12.83
C LYS A 275 -29.16 14.31 13.38
N ALA A 276 -30.24 14.21 12.58
CA ALA A 276 -31.57 14.61 13.01
C ALA A 276 -32.09 13.74 14.17
N ILE A 277 -31.83 12.43 14.12
CA ILE A 277 -32.18 11.48 15.18
C ILE A 277 -31.39 11.77 16.46
N ALA A 278 -30.08 11.99 16.35
CA ALA A 278 -29.23 12.33 17.48
C ALA A 278 -29.70 13.63 18.15
N ALA A 279 -29.99 14.67 17.37
CA ALA A 279 -30.54 15.93 17.86
C ALA A 279 -31.87 15.74 18.60
N ALA A 280 -32.79 14.95 18.04
CA ALA A 280 -34.07 14.65 18.67
C ALA A 280 -33.94 13.86 19.99
N ARG A 281 -32.99 12.92 20.05
CA ARG A 281 -32.72 12.11 21.27
C ARG A 281 -32.05 12.93 22.37
N ARG A 282 -31.20 13.88 22.01
CA ARG A 282 -30.48 14.76 22.94
C ARG A 282 -31.40 15.76 23.66
N GLY A 283 -32.39 16.29 22.94
CA GLY A 283 -33.23 17.40 23.41
C GLY A 283 -32.45 18.73 23.56
N ASP A 284 -33.11 19.79 24.07
CA ASP A 284 -32.54 21.15 24.15
C ASP A 284 -31.48 21.35 25.25
N SER A 285 -31.18 20.32 26.05
CA SER A 285 -30.37 20.45 27.28
C SER A 285 -28.86 20.28 27.11
N VAL A 286 -28.36 19.81 25.96
CA VAL A 286 -26.93 19.57 25.71
C VAL A 286 -26.52 20.24 24.39
N ALA A 287 -25.46 21.05 24.42
CA ALA A 287 -24.92 21.68 23.22
C ALA A 287 -24.34 20.64 22.26
N GLU A 288 -24.53 20.84 20.95
CA GLU A 288 -24.11 19.88 19.91
C GLU A 288 -22.62 19.58 19.92
N GLU A 289 -21.80 20.57 20.21
CA GLU A 289 -20.34 20.45 20.30
C GLU A 289 -19.86 19.57 21.48
N LEU A 290 -20.73 19.28 22.45
CA LEU A 290 -20.42 18.52 23.66
C LEU A 290 -21.02 17.10 23.66
N ASP A 291 -21.81 16.76 22.63
CA ASP A 291 -22.45 15.44 22.54
C ASP A 291 -21.58 14.45 21.76
N VAL A 292 -20.77 13.72 22.54
CA VAL A 292 -19.89 12.65 22.05
C VAL A 292 -20.52 11.26 22.18
N ALA A 293 -21.82 11.18 22.48
CA ALA A 293 -22.49 9.90 22.67
C ALA A 293 -22.68 9.18 21.32
N PRO A 294 -22.33 7.88 21.22
CA PRO A 294 -22.63 7.09 20.04
C PRO A 294 -24.14 7.09 19.76
N ILE A 295 -24.52 7.14 18.49
CA ILE A 295 -25.93 7.22 18.09
C ILE A 295 -26.76 6.00 18.54
N GLY A 296 -26.13 4.88 18.89
CA GLY A 296 -26.80 3.68 19.39
C GLY A 296 -27.68 2.99 18.34
N THR A 297 -28.59 2.13 18.77
CA THR A 297 -29.51 1.42 17.85
C THR A 297 -30.66 2.34 17.43
N ILE A 298 -30.92 2.43 16.13
CA ILE A 298 -32.02 3.22 15.56
C ILE A 298 -33.13 2.28 15.09
N GLY A 299 -34.37 2.55 15.49
CA GLY A 299 -35.52 1.74 15.10
C GLY A 299 -36.02 2.08 13.69
N ALA A 300 -36.67 1.11 13.02
CA ALA A 300 -37.25 1.34 11.69
C ALA A 300 -38.28 2.48 11.63
N ALA A 301 -39.03 2.72 12.71
CA ALA A 301 -40.00 3.83 12.79
C ALA A 301 -39.29 5.20 12.88
N GLU A 302 -38.16 5.24 13.60
CA GLU A 302 -37.36 6.43 13.79
C GLU A 302 -36.59 6.80 12.52
N TRP A 303 -36.01 5.81 11.84
CA TRP A 303 -35.47 5.99 10.49
C TRP A 303 -36.49 6.66 9.57
N ARG A 304 -37.74 6.19 9.54
CA ARG A 304 -38.80 6.79 8.70
C ARG A 304 -39.19 8.20 9.14
N ALA A 305 -39.19 8.48 10.44
CA ALA A 305 -39.60 9.79 10.96
C ALA A 305 -38.62 10.91 10.60
N TYR A 306 -37.33 10.60 10.46
CA TYR A 306 -36.26 11.58 10.25
C TYR A 306 -35.55 11.44 8.89
N TRP A 307 -36.10 10.64 7.97
CA TRP A 307 -35.57 10.50 6.61
C TRP A 307 -36.06 11.65 5.71
N LEU A 308 -35.15 12.58 5.38
CA LEU A 308 -35.41 13.72 4.49
C LEU A 308 -34.49 13.61 3.26
N PRO A 309 -34.94 13.02 2.14
CA PRO A 309 -34.08 12.79 0.98
C PRO A 309 -33.68 14.07 0.22
N ASP A 310 -34.30 15.23 0.50
CA ASP A 310 -34.13 16.48 -0.25
C ASP A 310 -33.58 17.65 0.59
N ALA A 311 -32.87 17.40 1.71
CA ALA A 311 -32.22 18.50 2.42
C ALA A 311 -31.03 19.02 1.57
N PRO A 312 -31.05 20.28 1.07
CA PRO A 312 -29.94 20.79 0.28
C PRO A 312 -28.67 20.79 1.14
N SER A 313 -27.58 20.25 0.59
CA SER A 313 -26.27 20.33 1.20
C SER A 313 -25.93 21.80 1.43
N ALA A 314 -25.81 22.19 2.70
CA ALA A 314 -25.29 23.50 3.07
C ALA A 314 -23.78 23.49 2.77
N GLY A 315 -23.40 23.74 1.52
CA GLY A 315 -22.01 23.76 1.08
C GLY A 315 -21.83 23.42 -0.40
N GLY A 316 -22.35 24.26 -1.29
CA GLY A 316 -22.11 24.16 -2.72
C GLY A 316 -22.26 25.54 -3.36
N ASP A 317 -21.14 26.24 -3.52
CA ASP A 317 -21.09 27.54 -4.18
C ASP A 317 -21.68 27.47 -5.59
N ALA A 318 -22.49 28.48 -5.90
CA ALA A 318 -23.14 28.68 -7.17
C ALA A 318 -22.13 28.95 -8.28
N VAL A 319 -22.01 28.03 -9.24
CA VAL A 319 -21.48 28.35 -10.57
C VAL A 319 -22.68 28.61 -11.49
N GLY A 320 -22.87 29.89 -11.79
CA GLY A 320 -24.03 30.41 -12.52
C GLY A 320 -24.15 29.87 -13.94
N ALA A 321 -25.37 29.50 -14.30
CA ALA A 321 -25.82 29.40 -15.67
C ALA A 321 -25.99 30.80 -16.27
N ALA A 322 -25.31 31.08 -17.37
CA ALA A 322 -25.64 32.16 -18.29
C ALA A 322 -25.78 31.59 -19.70
N GLN A 323 -27.03 31.49 -20.17
CA GLN A 323 -27.35 31.28 -21.58
C GLN A 323 -27.30 32.62 -22.34
N GLY A 324 -26.83 32.58 -23.59
CA GLY A 324 -27.35 33.45 -24.65
C GLY A 324 -26.30 34.05 -25.59
N GLY A 325 -26.29 33.62 -26.85
CA GLY A 325 -25.66 34.39 -27.93
C GLY A 325 -25.30 33.61 -29.18
N LYS A 326 -26.24 33.53 -30.15
CA LYS A 326 -26.06 33.00 -31.51
C LYS A 326 -24.93 33.72 -32.26
N ALA A 327 -24.08 32.98 -32.97
CA ALA A 327 -23.42 33.45 -34.19
C ALA A 327 -23.27 32.31 -35.21
N ARG A 328 -23.69 32.60 -36.44
CA ARG A 328 -23.80 31.76 -37.64
C ARG A 328 -22.45 31.76 -38.38
N PRO A 329 -21.98 30.67 -39.03
CA PRO A 329 -20.88 30.78 -39.97
C PRO A 329 -21.42 31.17 -41.35
N GLU A 330 -20.87 32.23 -41.93
CA GLU A 330 -21.09 32.61 -43.32
C GLU A 330 -20.31 31.68 -44.25
N ALA A 331 -20.99 31.26 -45.31
CA ALA A 331 -20.42 30.57 -46.46
C ALA A 331 -19.69 31.57 -47.36
N VAL A 332 -18.54 31.16 -47.90
CA VAL A 332 -17.97 31.78 -49.11
C VAL A 332 -17.73 30.66 -50.11
N ASP A 333 -18.33 30.86 -51.29
CA ASP A 333 -18.36 29.97 -52.44
C ASP A 333 -17.15 30.18 -53.36
N VAL A 334 -16.85 29.15 -54.16
CA VAL A 334 -15.65 28.88 -54.99
C VAL A 334 -15.68 29.66 -56.33
N PRO A 335 -14.59 29.69 -57.15
CA PRO A 335 -14.44 28.67 -58.23
C PRO A 335 -12.95 28.24 -58.47
N ASP A 336 -12.63 26.95 -58.54
CA ASP A 336 -12.63 26.04 -59.70
C ASP A 336 -11.64 26.41 -60.82
N GLU A 337 -10.54 25.64 -60.94
CA GLU A 337 -10.01 25.26 -62.25
C GLU A 337 -9.19 23.95 -62.18
N ALA A 338 -9.57 23.05 -63.09
CA ALA A 338 -9.07 21.72 -63.40
C ALA A 338 -7.53 21.58 -63.55
N ASP A 339 -6.96 20.40 -63.28
CA ASP A 339 -6.69 19.40 -64.34
C ASP A 339 -6.12 18.08 -63.77
N ARG A 340 -6.72 16.98 -64.26
CA ARG A 340 -6.21 15.60 -64.47
C ARG A 340 -5.68 14.71 -63.33
N ALA A 341 -6.41 13.61 -63.20
CA ALA A 341 -6.08 12.35 -62.55
C ALA A 341 -5.34 11.37 -63.54
N PRO A 342 -5.23 10.04 -63.30
CA PRO A 342 -3.98 9.35 -62.92
C PRO A 342 -3.62 8.18 -63.87
N GLU A 343 -2.45 7.53 -63.71
CA GLU A 343 -2.27 6.10 -64.11
C GLU A 343 -0.92 5.48 -63.65
N ASN A 344 -0.99 4.65 -62.60
CA ASN A 344 -0.62 3.21 -62.45
C ASN A 344 0.58 2.53 -63.21
N PRO A 345 1.01 1.28 -62.83
CA PRO A 345 2.41 0.94 -62.52
C PRO A 345 3.00 -0.22 -63.36
N LYS A 346 4.33 -0.45 -63.31
CA LYS A 346 4.98 -1.75 -63.64
C LYS A 346 6.36 -1.93 -62.95
N GLU A 347 6.41 -2.86 -61.98
CA GLU A 347 7.23 -4.08 -61.82
C GLU A 347 8.58 -4.29 -62.61
N PRO A 348 9.41 -5.32 -62.31
CA PRO A 348 10.53 -5.29 -61.36
C PRO A 348 11.89 -5.75 -61.97
N GLY A 349 12.96 -5.74 -61.18
CA GLY A 349 14.14 -6.61 -61.41
C GLY A 349 15.49 -5.96 -61.16
N GLY A 350 16.38 -6.64 -60.41
CA GLY A 350 17.78 -6.21 -60.33
C GLY A 350 18.56 -6.71 -59.13
N SER A 351 18.93 -7.98 -59.15
CA SER A 351 19.83 -8.64 -58.20
C SER A 351 21.27 -8.08 -58.24
N LYS A 352 21.92 -7.90 -57.07
CA LYS A 352 23.26 -8.46 -56.69
C LYS A 352 24.11 -7.56 -55.77
N LYS A 353 24.44 -8.16 -54.61
CA LYS A 353 25.79 -8.32 -54.00
C LYS A 353 26.80 -7.17 -54.10
N ARG A 354 27.26 -6.71 -52.92
CA ARG A 354 28.68 -6.76 -52.46
C ARG A 354 28.77 -6.35 -50.98
N LYS A 355 29.28 -7.23 -50.10
CA LYS A 355 30.58 -7.10 -49.36
C LYS A 355 30.74 -5.72 -48.68
N GLY A 356 30.82 -5.56 -47.37
CA GLY A 356 31.56 -6.34 -46.37
C GLY A 356 32.70 -5.47 -45.79
N ARG A 357 32.87 -5.50 -44.46
CA ARG A 357 33.72 -4.66 -43.56
C ARG A 357 33.01 -3.36 -43.11
N ARG A 358 32.91 -3.05 -41.82
CA ARG A 358 33.68 -3.45 -40.63
C ARG A 358 32.76 -3.50 -39.41
#